data_AF-A0A9R1DL34-F1
#
_entry.id   AF-A0A9R1DL34-F1
#
_cell.length_a   1.000
_cell.length_b   1.000
_cell.length_c   1.000
_cell.angle_alpha   90.00
_cell.angle_beta   90.00
_cell.angle_gamma   90.00
#
_symmetry.space_group_name_H-M   'P 1'
#
loop_
_entity.id
_entity.type
_entity.pdbx_description
1 polymer ?
#
loop_
_entity_poly.entity_id
_entity_poly.type
_entity_poly.pdbx_seq_one_letter_code
_entity_poly.pdbx_strand_id
1 'polypeptide(L)'
;MHIVTPVGEMRGRTHQVVTEEGKRLMASLIRTLHDFHRAGKCPERFCASDIAVTSTGRVKHTNTSLLRGKTDELVLRNYEDACDIFEKTVFDGYDSALIPEDIKHLLQLMTSPGAICAEYVISTHTSLVPLSNRYQFYLDMCDHITSVLDGNPEQNDILSSVPYGDKWVEKLEANLLLEESFHRSGPYDTEGSAMAFLKFYRDTLMCRMESL
;
A
#
# COMPACT_ATOMS: atom_id res chain seq x y z
N MET A 1 -13.46 6.37 4.15
CA MET A 1 -13.65 5.17 3.30
C MET A 1 -14.30 5.54 1.98
N HIS A 2 -14.01 4.84 0.88
CA HIS A 2 -14.72 5.00 -0.39
C HIS A 2 -14.93 3.66 -1.10
N ILE A 3 -15.95 3.61 -1.97
CA ILE A 3 -16.27 2.44 -2.76
C ILE A 3 -15.60 2.58 -4.12
N VAL A 4 -14.85 1.57 -4.53
CA VAL A 4 -14.26 1.48 -5.87
C VAL A 4 -14.78 0.24 -6.58
N THR A 5 -14.87 0.30 -7.89
CA THR A 5 -15.07 -0.90 -8.72
C THR A 5 -13.75 -1.16 -9.42
N PRO A 6 -12.94 -2.14 -8.95
CA PRO A 6 -11.68 -2.48 -9.59
C PRO A 6 -11.95 -2.98 -11.02
N VAL A 7 -11.23 -2.42 -11.98
CA VAL A 7 -11.33 -2.87 -13.37
C VAL A 7 -10.62 -4.22 -13.51
N GLY A 8 -11.26 -5.17 -14.21
CA GLY A 8 -10.76 -6.55 -14.39
C GLY A 8 -11.44 -7.61 -13.51
N GLU A 9 -12.31 -7.22 -12.58
CA GLU A 9 -13.22 -8.16 -11.94
C GLU A 9 -14.41 -8.49 -12.85
N MET A 10 -14.46 -9.73 -13.34
CA MET A 10 -15.52 -10.30 -14.20
C MET A 10 -16.97 -10.12 -13.71
N ARG A 11 -17.21 -9.59 -12.50
CA ARG A 11 -18.53 -9.54 -11.87
C ARG A 11 -18.96 -8.16 -11.36
N GLY A 12 -18.23 -7.09 -11.70
CA GLY A 12 -18.59 -5.73 -11.29
C GLY A 12 -18.77 -5.57 -9.78
N ARG A 13 -17.96 -6.27 -8.97
CA ARG A 13 -18.07 -6.15 -7.52
C ARG A 13 -17.44 -4.84 -7.09
N THR A 14 -18.14 -4.17 -6.18
CA THR A 14 -17.64 -2.98 -5.51
C THR A 14 -16.85 -3.39 -4.29
N HIS A 15 -15.67 -2.78 -4.12
CA HIS A 15 -14.80 -2.98 -2.96
C HIS A 15 -14.75 -1.72 -2.14
N GLN A 16 -14.72 -1.88 -0.82
CA GLN A 16 -14.42 -0.78 0.08
C GLN A 16 -12.92 -0.64 0.20
N VAL A 17 -12.45 0.60 0.11
CA VAL A 17 -11.04 0.95 0.23
C VAL A 17 -10.88 2.19 1.11
N VAL A 18 -9.73 2.27 1.78
CA VAL A 18 -9.32 3.49 2.49
C VAL A 18 -9.01 4.58 1.47
N THR A 19 -9.38 5.83 1.79
CA THR A 19 -9.06 6.99 0.95
C THR A 19 -7.55 7.14 0.78
N GLU A 20 -7.12 7.73 -0.32
CA GLU A 20 -5.70 7.94 -0.59
C GLU A 20 -5.06 8.86 0.45
N GLU A 21 -5.81 9.84 0.96
CA GLU A 21 -5.42 10.69 2.09
C GLU A 21 -5.24 9.87 3.37
N GLY A 22 -6.16 8.95 3.65
CA GLY A 22 -6.08 8.05 4.81
C GLY A 22 -4.86 7.12 4.72
N LYS A 23 -4.63 6.50 3.56
CA LYS A 23 -3.45 5.66 3.32
C LYS A 23 -2.16 6.45 3.46
N ARG A 24 -2.09 7.69 2.95
CA ARG A 24 -0.91 8.56 3.08
C ARG A 24 -0.64 8.90 4.55
N LEU A 25 -1.67 9.23 5.32
CA LEU A 25 -1.54 9.49 6.76
C LEU A 25 -0.96 8.26 7.48
N MET A 26 -1.56 7.09 7.24
CA MET A 26 -1.12 5.82 7.83
C MET A 26 0.32 5.49 7.46
N ALA A 27 0.63 5.52 6.15
CA ALA A 27 1.97 5.26 5.64
C ALA A 27 3.01 6.23 6.20
N SER A 28 2.67 7.52 6.32
CA SER A 28 3.59 8.52 6.83
C SER A 28 3.88 8.31 8.32
N LEU A 29 2.87 7.97 9.14
CA LEU A 29 3.09 7.71 10.56
C LEU A 29 3.93 6.44 10.76
N ILE A 30 3.53 5.34 10.11
CA ILE A 30 4.23 4.04 10.21
C ILE A 30 5.68 4.18 9.76
N ARG A 31 5.95 4.85 8.64
CA ARG A 31 7.31 5.05 8.14
C ARG A 31 8.16 5.90 9.10
N THR A 32 7.56 6.92 9.71
CA THR A 32 8.25 7.75 10.70
C THR A 32 8.64 6.91 11.93
N LEU A 33 7.76 6.03 12.40
CA LEU A 33 8.08 5.09 13.48
C LEU A 33 9.21 4.14 13.09
N HIS A 34 9.13 3.55 11.90
CA HIS A 34 10.18 2.68 11.38
C HIS A 34 11.54 3.38 11.34
N ASP A 35 11.59 4.65 10.89
CA ASP A 35 12.82 5.45 10.86
C ASP A 35 13.36 5.72 12.26
N PHE A 36 12.50 6.02 13.24
CA PHE A 36 12.92 6.16 14.64
C PHE A 36 13.47 4.86 15.21
N HIS A 37 12.77 3.74 15.00
CA HIS A 37 13.17 2.42 15.48
C HIS A 37 14.50 1.99 14.89
N ARG A 38 14.71 2.21 13.58
CA ARG A 38 16.02 1.99 12.93
C ARG A 38 17.14 2.84 13.50
N ALA A 39 16.83 4.04 14.00
CA ALA A 39 17.77 4.90 14.69
C ALA A 39 17.97 4.56 16.18
N GLY A 40 17.38 3.45 16.67
CA GLY A 40 17.47 3.03 18.07
C GLY A 40 16.68 3.92 19.03
N LYS A 41 15.66 4.62 18.53
CA LYS A 41 14.80 5.54 19.28
C LYS A 41 13.35 5.09 19.21
N CYS A 42 12.60 5.31 20.27
CA CYS A 42 11.16 5.09 20.30
C CYS A 42 10.49 6.32 20.93
N PRO A 43 9.40 6.83 20.34
CA PRO A 43 8.42 7.61 21.09
C PRO A 43 8.07 6.92 22.43
N GLU A 44 7.99 7.69 23.53
CA GLU A 44 7.59 7.13 24.83
C GLU A 44 6.12 6.68 24.83
N ARG A 45 5.24 7.63 24.54
CA ARG A 45 3.81 7.50 24.22
C ARG A 45 3.40 8.69 23.38
N PHE A 46 2.45 8.49 22.48
CA PHE A 46 1.89 9.58 21.68
C PHE A 46 0.45 9.28 21.29
N CYS A 47 -0.29 10.34 20.98
CA CYS A 47 -1.66 10.25 20.50
C CYS A 47 -1.93 11.25 19.37
N ALA A 48 -3.19 11.36 18.94
CA ALA A 48 -3.57 12.21 17.82
C ALA A 48 -3.22 13.70 18.03
N SER A 49 -3.17 14.20 19.27
CA SER A 49 -2.78 15.59 19.55
C SER A 49 -1.28 15.85 19.46
N ASP A 50 -0.46 14.79 19.45
CA ASP A 50 1.00 14.89 19.40
C ASP A 50 1.55 14.83 17.97
N ILE A 51 0.65 14.68 16.99
CA ILE A 51 0.97 14.61 15.57
C ILE A 51 0.37 15.81 14.83
N ALA A 52 1.15 16.35 13.90
CA ALA A 52 0.69 17.36 12.94
C ALA A 52 0.81 16.82 11.53
N VAL A 53 -0.22 17.04 10.71
CA VAL A 53 -0.22 16.70 9.29
C VAL A 53 0.14 17.95 8.49
N THR A 54 1.22 17.87 7.74
CA THR A 54 1.65 18.96 6.85
C THR A 54 0.73 19.08 5.63
N SER A 55 0.81 20.21 4.92
CA SER A 55 0.06 20.42 3.67
C SER A 55 0.35 19.38 2.57
N THR A 56 1.45 18.63 2.68
CA THR A 56 1.80 17.52 1.76
C THR A 56 1.32 16.15 2.25
N GLY A 57 0.58 16.11 3.36
CA GLY A 57 0.06 14.87 3.96
C GLY A 57 1.10 14.10 4.79
N ARG A 58 2.30 14.65 5.02
CA ARG A 58 3.30 14.02 5.91
C ARG A 58 3.01 14.31 7.37
N VAL A 59 3.16 13.29 8.19
CA VAL A 59 3.06 13.35 9.65
C VAL A 59 4.35 13.88 10.25
N LYS A 60 4.23 14.76 11.24
CA LYS A 60 5.30 15.24 12.10
C LYS A 60 4.90 15.03 13.56
N HIS A 61 5.81 14.49 14.35
CA HIS A 61 5.67 14.47 15.81
C HIS A 61 6.01 15.86 16.36
N THR A 62 5.08 16.50 17.06
CA THR A 62 5.24 17.87 17.58
C THR A 62 5.55 17.91 19.06
N ASN A 63 4.92 17.03 19.84
CA ASN A 63 5.04 17.00 21.31
C ASN A 63 5.50 15.63 21.84
N THR A 64 6.20 14.86 21.01
CA THR A 64 6.61 13.49 21.37
C THR A 64 8.04 13.45 21.90
N SER A 65 8.20 12.99 23.14
CA SER A 65 9.50 12.65 23.70
C SER A 65 10.05 11.38 23.04
N LEU A 66 11.28 11.46 22.53
CA LEU A 66 12.00 10.30 21.99
C LEU A 66 12.93 9.73 23.06
N LEU A 67 12.65 8.50 23.48
CA LEU A 67 13.51 7.73 24.34
C LEU A 67 14.72 7.21 23.55
N ARG A 68 15.90 7.21 24.18
CA ARG A 68 17.07 6.51 23.66
C ARG A 68 17.08 5.08 24.21
N GLY A 69 17.27 4.11 23.32
CA GLY A 69 17.20 2.69 23.67
C GLY A 69 15.89 2.10 23.18
N LYS A 70 15.93 1.54 21.97
CA LYS A 70 14.84 0.74 21.42
C LYS A 70 14.71 -0.55 22.22
N THR A 71 13.50 -0.83 22.69
CA THR A 71 13.13 -2.14 23.24
C THR A 71 11.89 -2.65 22.53
N ASP A 72 11.71 -3.97 22.57
CA ASP A 72 10.59 -4.66 21.95
C ASP A 72 9.24 -4.15 22.47
N GLU A 73 9.15 -3.86 23.78
CA GLU A 73 7.94 -3.33 24.41
C GLU A 73 7.62 -1.91 23.93
N LEU A 74 8.64 -1.08 23.70
CA LEU A 74 8.45 0.28 23.18
C LEU A 74 8.03 0.27 21.72
N VAL A 75 8.59 -0.64 20.91
CA VAL A 75 8.18 -0.82 19.50
C VAL A 75 6.72 -1.23 19.42
N LEU A 76 6.32 -2.26 20.17
CA LEU A 76 4.94 -2.74 20.20
C LEU A 76 3.98 -1.63 20.63
N ARG A 77 4.30 -0.93 21.72
CA ARG A 77 3.50 0.21 22.21
C ARG A 77 3.37 1.31 21.17
N ASN A 78 4.42 1.63 20.40
CA ASN A 78 4.32 2.66 19.37
C ASN A 78 3.37 2.26 18.23
N TYR A 79 3.32 0.97 17.88
CA TYR A 79 2.36 0.49 16.89
C TYR A 79 0.93 0.47 17.45
N GLU A 80 0.74 0.13 18.74
CA GLU A 80 -0.54 0.26 19.43
C GLU A 80 -1.03 1.72 19.42
N ASP A 81 -0.18 2.67 19.84
CA ASP A 81 -0.47 4.11 19.81
C ASP A 81 -0.86 4.57 18.38
N ALA A 82 -0.19 4.07 17.35
CA ALA A 82 -0.51 4.38 15.97
C ALA A 82 -1.86 3.78 15.52
N CYS A 83 -2.17 2.54 15.90
CA CYS A 83 -3.48 1.93 15.62
C CYS A 83 -4.60 2.73 16.27
N ASP A 84 -4.44 3.11 17.53
CA ASP A 84 -5.35 3.98 18.28
C ASP A 84 -5.64 5.30 17.54
N ILE A 85 -4.59 5.91 16.98
CA ILE A 85 -4.73 7.13 16.17
C ILE A 85 -5.53 6.84 14.91
N PHE A 86 -5.27 5.75 14.19
CA PHE A 86 -6.00 5.42 12.97
C PHE A 86 -7.48 5.17 13.23
N GLU A 87 -7.81 4.48 14.32
CA GLU A 87 -9.19 4.27 14.75
C GLU A 87 -9.90 5.60 15.05
N LYS A 88 -9.23 6.51 15.77
CA LYS A 88 -9.79 7.82 16.15
C LYS A 88 -9.74 8.89 15.06
N THR A 89 -9.14 8.60 13.90
CA THR A 89 -8.98 9.61 12.82
C THR A 89 -9.42 9.08 11.46
N VAL A 90 -8.79 8.02 10.95
CA VAL A 90 -9.06 7.46 9.61
C VAL A 90 -10.38 6.70 9.60
N PHE A 91 -10.67 5.99 10.69
CA PHE A 91 -11.85 5.13 10.84
C PHE A 91 -12.91 5.71 11.77
N ASP A 92 -12.75 6.97 12.20
CA ASP A 92 -13.72 7.62 13.08
C ASP A 92 -15.13 7.63 12.45
N GLY A 93 -16.12 7.19 13.21
CA GLY A 93 -17.50 7.06 12.76
C GLY A 93 -17.78 5.94 11.75
N TYR A 94 -16.80 5.10 11.39
CA TYR A 94 -17.01 3.94 10.52
C TYR A 94 -17.20 2.65 11.34
N ASP A 95 -18.12 1.79 10.88
CA ASP A 95 -18.24 0.42 11.41
C ASP A 95 -16.98 -0.39 11.04
N SER A 96 -16.42 -1.11 12.01
CA SER A 96 -15.23 -1.95 11.83
C SER A 96 -15.44 -3.04 10.77
N ALA A 97 -16.68 -3.49 10.55
CA ALA A 97 -17.03 -4.42 9.49
C ALA A 97 -16.73 -3.85 8.09
N LEU A 98 -16.75 -2.52 7.95
CA LEU A 98 -16.50 -1.82 6.68
C LEU A 98 -15.01 -1.61 6.41
N ILE A 99 -14.13 -1.81 7.39
CA ILE A 99 -12.69 -1.68 7.17
C ILE A 99 -12.23 -2.76 6.18
N PRO A 100 -11.41 -2.44 5.15
CA PRO A 100 -10.96 -3.43 4.18
C PRO A 100 -10.09 -4.50 4.82
N GLU A 101 -10.17 -5.73 4.33
CA GLU A 101 -9.47 -6.86 4.95
C GLU A 101 -7.95 -6.72 4.94
N ASP A 102 -7.39 -6.12 3.88
CA ASP A 102 -5.96 -5.82 3.76
C ASP A 102 -5.49 -4.77 4.79
N ILE A 103 -6.39 -3.87 5.21
CA ILE A 103 -6.13 -2.89 6.27
C ILE A 103 -6.30 -3.53 7.65
N LYS A 104 -7.33 -4.37 7.86
CA LYS A 104 -7.49 -5.13 9.11
C LYS A 104 -6.27 -6.00 9.37
N HIS A 105 -5.76 -6.68 8.34
CA HIS A 105 -4.53 -7.46 8.43
C HIS A 105 -3.33 -6.62 8.86
N LEU A 106 -3.16 -5.42 8.29
CA LEU A 106 -2.11 -4.48 8.71
C LEU A 106 -2.26 -4.08 10.19
N LEU A 107 -3.46 -3.70 10.63
CA LEU A 107 -3.72 -3.31 12.02
C LEU A 107 -3.43 -4.48 12.98
N GLN A 108 -3.86 -5.69 12.63
CA GLN A 108 -3.56 -6.91 13.40
C GLN A 108 -2.05 -7.17 13.48
N LEU A 109 -1.33 -7.01 12.37
CA LEU A 109 0.11 -7.19 12.33
C LEU A 109 0.81 -6.20 13.25
N MET A 110 0.39 -4.92 13.22
CA MET A 110 0.90 -3.85 14.08
C MET A 110 0.71 -4.11 15.58
N THR A 111 -0.42 -4.69 15.98
CA THR A 111 -0.71 -4.99 17.39
C THR A 111 -0.28 -6.41 17.82
N SER A 112 0.30 -7.21 16.91
CA SER A 112 0.73 -8.56 17.22
C SER A 112 2.10 -8.57 17.90
N PRO A 113 2.42 -9.60 18.72
CA PRO A 113 3.78 -9.81 19.21
C PRO A 113 4.82 -9.92 18.07
N GLY A 114 4.39 -10.32 16.87
CA GLY A 114 5.25 -10.40 15.68
C GLY A 114 5.63 -9.05 15.08
N ALA A 115 5.03 -7.94 15.52
CA ALA A 115 5.28 -6.61 14.98
C ALA A 115 6.77 -6.20 15.06
N ILE A 116 7.45 -6.62 16.12
CA ILE A 116 8.88 -6.36 16.38
C ILE A 116 9.76 -6.94 15.26
N CYS A 117 9.42 -8.13 14.76
CA CYS A 117 10.16 -8.78 13.67
C CYS A 117 9.66 -8.34 12.29
N ALA A 118 8.49 -7.71 12.21
CA ALA A 118 7.79 -7.37 10.98
C ALA A 118 7.84 -5.87 10.65
N GLU A 119 8.64 -5.05 11.32
CA GLU A 119 8.71 -3.59 11.11
C GLU A 119 8.85 -3.19 9.64
N TYR A 120 9.70 -3.90 8.88
CA TYR A 120 9.85 -3.66 7.44
C TYR A 120 8.54 -3.93 6.69
N VAL A 121 7.94 -5.10 6.90
CA VAL A 121 6.68 -5.53 6.27
C VAL A 121 5.55 -4.57 6.60
N ILE A 122 5.45 -4.12 7.85
CA ILE A 122 4.47 -3.12 8.29
C ILE A 122 4.69 -1.79 7.55
N SER A 123 5.95 -1.32 7.45
CA SER A 123 6.29 -0.04 6.81
C SER A 123 6.10 0.01 5.28
N THR A 124 6.10 -1.15 4.64
CA THR A 124 5.92 -1.32 3.20
C THR A 124 4.65 -2.07 2.84
N HIS A 125 3.68 -2.18 3.77
CA HIS A 125 2.50 -3.00 3.56
C HIS A 125 1.70 -2.54 2.34
N THR A 126 1.30 -3.48 1.49
CA THR A 126 0.68 -3.22 0.18
C THR A 126 -0.65 -2.49 0.26
N SER A 127 -1.39 -2.66 1.38
CA SER A 127 -2.64 -1.94 1.64
C SER A 127 -2.45 -0.41 1.67
N LEU A 128 -1.25 0.06 2.03
CA LEU A 128 -0.88 1.48 2.10
C LEU A 128 -0.39 2.05 0.76
N VAL A 129 -0.12 1.18 -0.23
CA VAL A 129 0.29 1.62 -1.57
C VAL A 129 -0.93 2.27 -2.24
N PRO A 130 -0.78 3.51 -2.77
CA PRO A 130 -1.84 4.18 -3.50
C PRO A 130 -2.41 3.27 -4.58
N LEU A 131 -3.73 3.23 -4.76
CA LEU A 131 -4.35 2.36 -5.78
C LEU A 131 -3.73 2.59 -7.16
N SER A 132 -3.48 3.86 -7.47
CA SER A 132 -2.78 4.30 -8.67
C SER A 132 -1.45 3.55 -8.85
N ASN A 133 -0.67 3.41 -7.79
CA ASN A 133 0.67 2.86 -7.85
C ASN A 133 0.71 1.34 -7.68
N ARG A 134 -0.42 0.68 -7.34
CA ARG A 134 -0.45 -0.77 -7.09
C ARG A 134 -0.09 -1.59 -8.34
N TYR A 135 -0.40 -1.10 -9.54
CA TYR A 135 0.01 -1.76 -10.79
C TYR A 135 1.53 -1.77 -10.95
N GLN A 136 2.18 -0.61 -10.86
CA GLN A 136 3.63 -0.51 -10.97
C GLN A 136 4.33 -1.29 -9.85
N PHE A 137 3.81 -1.21 -8.62
CA PHE A 137 4.33 -2.00 -7.51
C PHE A 137 4.21 -3.50 -7.75
N TYR A 138 3.09 -3.97 -8.33
CA TYR A 138 2.93 -5.37 -8.68
C TYR A 138 3.95 -5.81 -9.73
N LEU A 139 4.15 -5.00 -10.78
CA LEU A 139 5.18 -5.28 -11.79
C LEU A 139 6.59 -5.33 -11.18
N ASP A 140 6.96 -4.31 -10.39
CA ASP A 140 8.28 -4.24 -9.75
C ASP A 140 8.51 -5.45 -8.80
N MET A 141 7.47 -5.88 -8.08
CA MET A 141 7.53 -7.06 -7.22
C MET A 141 7.62 -8.36 -8.04
N CYS A 142 6.85 -8.50 -9.11
CA CYS A 142 6.92 -9.64 -10.00
C CYS A 142 8.29 -9.75 -10.67
N ASP A 143 8.86 -8.64 -11.12
CA ASP A 143 10.20 -8.57 -11.71
C ASP A 143 11.27 -8.96 -10.68
N HIS A 144 11.16 -8.43 -9.45
CA HIS A 144 12.08 -8.78 -8.38
C HIS A 144 12.00 -10.26 -7.98
N ILE A 145 10.79 -10.79 -7.79
CA ILE A 145 10.58 -12.21 -7.48
C ILE A 145 11.11 -13.08 -8.62
N THR A 146 10.79 -12.75 -9.87
CA THR A 146 11.28 -13.49 -11.05
C THR A 146 12.81 -13.48 -11.11
N SER A 147 13.43 -12.33 -10.85
CA SER A 147 14.89 -12.20 -10.82
C SER A 147 15.55 -12.98 -9.69
N VAL A 148 14.91 -13.08 -8.52
CA VAL A 148 15.43 -13.87 -7.37
C VAL A 148 15.22 -15.37 -7.59
N LEU A 149 14.16 -15.75 -8.29
CA LEU A 149 13.83 -17.14 -8.61
C LEU A 149 14.53 -17.65 -9.88
N ASP A 150 15.22 -16.80 -10.63
CA ASP A 150 15.92 -17.19 -11.85
C ASP A 150 17.02 -18.23 -11.55
N GLY A 151 16.88 -19.41 -12.15
CA GLY A 151 17.75 -20.57 -11.87
C GLY A 151 17.39 -21.39 -10.62
N ASN A 152 16.30 -21.07 -9.93
CA ASN A 152 15.80 -21.88 -8.81
C ASN A 152 14.95 -23.06 -9.35
N PRO A 153 15.27 -24.32 -9.00
CA PRO A 153 14.49 -25.49 -9.44
C PRO A 153 13.02 -25.47 -8.96
N GLU A 154 12.70 -24.73 -7.89
CA GLU A 154 11.34 -24.59 -7.33
C GLU A 154 10.55 -23.42 -7.95
N GLN A 155 11.14 -22.69 -8.90
CA GLN A 155 10.52 -21.51 -9.54
C GLN A 155 9.12 -21.80 -10.10
N ASN A 156 8.95 -22.93 -10.81
CA ASN A 156 7.67 -23.29 -11.42
C ASN A 156 6.60 -23.60 -10.37
N ASP A 157 6.97 -24.24 -9.26
CA ASP A 157 6.04 -24.56 -8.18
C ASP A 157 5.61 -23.28 -7.44
N ILE A 158 6.54 -22.35 -7.23
CA ILE A 158 6.26 -21.04 -6.60
C ILE A 158 5.38 -20.17 -7.51
N LEU A 159 5.69 -20.09 -8.81
CA LEU A 159 4.90 -19.31 -9.78
C LEU A 159 3.50 -19.90 -10.01
N SER A 160 3.36 -21.23 -10.00
CA SER A 160 2.06 -21.91 -10.10
C SER A 160 1.16 -21.68 -8.88
N SER A 161 1.76 -21.27 -7.75
CA SER A 161 1.05 -20.96 -6.50
C SER A 161 0.60 -19.48 -6.40
N VAL A 162 1.00 -18.62 -7.36
CA VAL A 162 0.58 -17.22 -7.39
C VAL A 162 -0.91 -17.13 -7.75
N PRO A 163 -1.72 -16.33 -7.02
CA PRO A 163 -3.13 -16.18 -7.35
C PRO A 163 -3.31 -15.70 -8.79
N TYR A 164 -4.24 -16.33 -9.50
CA TYR A 164 -4.57 -16.11 -10.92
C TYR A 164 -3.62 -16.70 -11.97
N GLY A 165 -2.66 -17.56 -11.60
CA GLY A 165 -1.67 -18.21 -12.50
C GLY A 165 -2.15 -18.48 -13.93
N ASP A 166 -3.01 -19.47 -14.13
CA ASP A 166 -3.39 -19.96 -15.47
C ASP A 166 -4.34 -19.02 -16.24
N LYS A 167 -4.93 -18.04 -15.55
CA LYS A 167 -5.96 -17.13 -16.12
C LYS A 167 -5.47 -15.70 -16.27
N TRP A 168 -4.23 -15.43 -15.89
CA TRP A 168 -3.69 -14.07 -15.90
C TRP A 168 -3.59 -13.52 -17.33
N VAL A 169 -3.10 -14.34 -18.27
CA VAL A 169 -2.99 -13.95 -19.69
C VAL A 169 -4.36 -13.67 -20.31
N GLU A 170 -5.34 -14.56 -20.11
CA GLU A 170 -6.73 -14.32 -20.58
C GLU A 170 -7.35 -13.06 -19.95
N LYS A 171 -7.03 -12.76 -18.68
CA LYS A 171 -7.50 -11.55 -17.98
C LYS A 171 -6.84 -10.28 -18.50
N LEU A 172 -5.59 -10.39 -18.92
CA LEU A 172 -4.79 -9.31 -19.49
C LEU A 172 -5.31 -8.96 -20.89
N GLU A 173 -5.49 -9.95 -21.76
CA GLU A 173 -6.02 -9.79 -23.12
C GLU A 173 -7.48 -9.27 -23.13
N ALA A 174 -8.28 -9.61 -22.12
CA ALA A 174 -9.65 -9.12 -22.00
C ALA A 174 -9.74 -7.65 -21.50
N ASN A 175 -8.61 -7.03 -21.15
CA ASN A 175 -8.54 -5.67 -20.64
C ASN A 175 -7.53 -4.84 -21.45
N LEU A 176 -8.05 -4.12 -22.45
CA LEU A 176 -7.28 -3.28 -23.38
C LEU A 176 -6.25 -2.36 -22.70
N LEU A 177 -6.55 -1.81 -21.51
CA LEU A 177 -5.61 -0.93 -20.80
C LEU A 177 -4.47 -1.70 -20.11
N LEU A 178 -4.74 -2.91 -19.60
CA LEU A 178 -3.72 -3.80 -19.03
C LEU A 178 -2.89 -4.46 -20.13
N GLU A 179 -3.53 -4.86 -21.23
CA GLU A 179 -2.89 -5.39 -22.43
C GLU A 179 -1.91 -4.36 -23.02
N GLU A 180 -2.34 -3.11 -23.21
CA GLU A 180 -1.51 -2.02 -23.74
C GLU A 180 -0.35 -1.67 -22.79
N SER A 181 -0.53 -1.83 -21.48
CA SER A 181 0.52 -1.61 -20.48
C SER A 181 1.54 -2.76 -20.44
N PHE A 182 1.13 -3.99 -20.75
CA PHE A 182 1.93 -5.21 -20.61
C PHE A 182 2.63 -5.66 -21.91
N HIS A 183 1.97 -5.55 -23.07
CA HIS A 183 2.54 -5.90 -24.38
C HIS A 183 3.40 -4.80 -25.01
N ARG A 184 3.71 -3.75 -24.25
CA ARG A 184 4.42 -2.56 -24.73
C ARG A 184 5.79 -2.94 -25.33
N SER A 185 5.84 -2.92 -26.65
CA SER A 185 7.02 -3.22 -27.47
C SER A 185 7.44 -1.94 -28.19
N GLY A 186 8.00 -0.98 -27.45
CA GLY A 186 8.61 0.22 -28.03
C GLY A 186 8.85 1.36 -27.03
N PRO A 187 9.91 2.18 -27.20
CA PRO A 187 10.13 3.36 -26.38
C PRO A 187 9.02 4.40 -26.63
N TYR A 188 8.64 5.09 -25.56
CA TYR A 188 7.69 6.19 -25.50
C TYR A 188 7.81 7.13 -26.71
N ASP A 189 6.69 7.51 -27.34
CA ASP A 189 6.66 8.64 -28.27
C ASP A 189 6.91 9.93 -27.48
N THR A 190 8.19 10.28 -27.38
CA THR A 190 8.68 11.53 -26.80
C THR A 190 8.17 12.77 -27.51
N GLU A 191 7.54 12.64 -28.68
CA GLU A 191 6.92 13.75 -29.42
C GLU A 191 5.46 13.99 -29.05
N GLY A 192 4.84 13.05 -28.34
CA GLY A 192 3.53 13.25 -27.71
C GLY A 192 3.61 14.26 -26.57
N SER A 193 2.80 15.33 -26.63
CA SER A 193 2.79 16.37 -25.60
C SER A 193 2.66 15.77 -24.19
N ALA A 194 3.27 16.39 -23.17
CA ALA A 194 3.20 15.93 -21.78
C ALA A 194 1.76 15.64 -21.29
N MET A 195 0.75 16.26 -21.93
CA MET A 195 -0.67 15.99 -21.69
C MET A 195 -1.14 14.60 -22.13
N ALA A 196 -0.54 13.98 -23.14
CA ALA A 196 -0.84 12.63 -23.59
C ALA A 196 -0.31 11.59 -22.58
N PHE A 197 0.92 11.76 -22.09
CA PHE A 197 1.47 10.92 -21.02
C PHE A 197 0.70 11.09 -19.71
N LEU A 198 0.39 12.33 -19.31
CA LEU A 198 -0.39 12.57 -18.10
C LEU A 198 -1.82 12.04 -18.21
N LYS A 199 -2.43 12.04 -19.41
CA LYS A 199 -3.73 11.38 -19.65
C LYS A 199 -3.60 9.87 -19.58
N PHE A 200 -2.68 9.26 -20.32
CA PHE A 200 -2.42 7.82 -20.27
C PHE A 200 -2.15 7.36 -18.83
N TYR A 201 -1.19 8.00 -18.15
CA TYR A 201 -0.87 7.73 -16.75
C TYR A 201 -2.09 7.92 -15.85
N ARG A 202 -2.80 9.05 -15.93
CA ARG A 202 -4.03 9.26 -15.15
C ARG A 202 -5.09 8.19 -15.43
N ASP A 203 -5.27 7.77 -16.68
CA ASP A 203 -6.32 6.85 -17.09
C ASP A 203 -5.99 5.40 -16.66
N THR A 204 -4.70 5.02 -16.71
CA THR A 204 -4.17 3.77 -16.09
C THR A 204 -4.29 3.79 -14.56
N LEU A 205 -3.97 4.93 -13.92
CA LEU A 205 -4.03 5.08 -12.46
C LEU A 205 -5.46 5.18 -11.92
N MET A 206 -6.41 5.71 -12.70
CA MET A 206 -7.80 5.96 -12.27
C MET A 206 -8.76 4.84 -12.63
N CYS A 207 -8.36 3.83 -13.43
CA CYS A 207 -9.25 2.75 -13.86
C CYS A 207 -10.61 3.27 -14.41
N ARG A 208 -10.63 4.46 -15.02
CA ARG A 208 -11.84 5.03 -15.64
C ARG A 208 -11.77 4.74 -17.12
N MET A 209 -12.64 3.86 -17.59
CA MET A 209 -13.06 3.93 -18.99
C MET A 209 -14.36 4.73 -19.04
N GLU A 210 -14.41 5.70 -19.96
CA GLU A 210 -15.65 6.35 -20.37
C GLU A 210 -16.61 5.26 -20.88
N SER A 211 -17.88 5.38 -20.50
CA SER A 211 -18.95 4.57 -21.04
C SER A 211 -19.09 4.86 -22.53
N LEU A 212 -18.99 3.82 -23.37
CA LEU A 212 -19.54 3.84 -24.73
C LEU A 212 -21.08 3.88 -24.67
#